data_AF-A0A3D4CKZ9-F1
#
_entry.id   AF-A0A3D4CKZ9-F1
#
_cell.length_a   1.000
_cell.length_b   1.000
_cell.length_c   1.000
_cell.angle_alpha   90.00
_cell.angle_beta   90.00
_cell.angle_gamma   90.00
#
_symmetry.space_group_name_H-M   'P 1'
#
loop_
_entity.id
_entity.type
_entity.pdbx_description
1 polymer ?
#
loop_
_entity_poly.entity_id
_entity_poly.type
_entity_poly.pdbx_seq_one_letter_code
_entity_poly.pdbx_strand_id
1 'polypeptide(L)'
;MGINVDRHKSEEAFNKYVTKQIVIDAQGNELSEDKLNGLTAFDIDVVKEYRNIKDITERHYPLFEITKDNGNKYYVVPMAGTGLWDLIWGYVAFESDLNTIAGTKFDHKGETPGLGAEITKPFFQNAFIGKKILDENGEFKGINVIKGGTSPDNPHGINAISGATLTCVGVDEMLNRTLKVYVPYFKKIAQQES
;
A
#
# COMPACT_ATOMS: atom_id res chain seq x y z
N MET A 1 9.44 0.06 8.31
CA MET A 1 10.69 0.04 7.51
C MET A 1 11.42 1.39 7.59
N GLY A 2 12.64 1.42 8.12
CA GLY A 2 13.36 2.64 8.51
C GLY A 2 14.42 3.13 7.51
N ILE A 3 14.02 3.34 6.26
CA ILE A 3 14.87 4.04 5.29
C ILE A 3 14.45 5.51 5.32
N ASN A 4 15.15 6.32 6.11
CA ASN A 4 14.95 7.77 6.16
C ASN A 4 16.10 8.43 5.37
N VAL A 5 15.87 8.72 4.09
CA VAL A 5 16.87 9.29 3.20
C VAL A 5 16.39 10.64 2.68
N ASP A 6 17.33 11.59 2.67
CA ASP A 6 17.20 12.87 1.99
C ASP A 6 16.84 12.68 0.51
N ARG A 7 16.13 13.64 -0.09
CA ARG A 7 15.57 13.54 -1.46
C ARG A 7 16.60 13.24 -2.56
N HIS A 8 17.87 13.60 -2.35
CA HIS A 8 18.97 13.23 -3.26
C HIS A 8 19.51 11.81 -3.02
N LYS A 9 19.40 11.29 -1.80
CA LYS A 9 19.79 9.91 -1.44
C LYS A 9 18.67 8.90 -1.68
N SER A 10 17.43 9.36 -1.88
CA SER A 10 16.29 8.48 -2.13
C SER A 10 16.33 7.83 -3.50
N GLU A 11 16.86 8.50 -4.54
CA GLU A 11 17.06 7.89 -5.87
C GLU A 11 18.17 6.84 -5.85
N GLU A 12 19.30 7.12 -5.18
CA GLU A 12 20.37 6.13 -5.01
C GLU A 12 19.92 4.93 -4.19
N ALA A 13 19.19 5.15 -3.10
CA ALA A 13 18.62 4.07 -2.30
C ALA A 13 17.55 3.27 -3.07
N PHE A 14 16.74 3.94 -3.88
CA PHE A 14 15.74 3.30 -4.72
C PHE A 14 16.42 2.39 -5.76
N ASN A 15 17.36 2.93 -6.54
CA ASN A 15 18.10 2.16 -7.54
C ASN A 15 18.95 1.04 -6.93
N LYS A 16 19.42 1.21 -5.68
CA LYS A 16 20.18 0.18 -4.98
C LYS A 16 19.30 -0.99 -4.54
N TYR A 17 18.11 -0.72 -4.00
CA TYR A 17 17.32 -1.74 -3.29
C TYR A 17 16.11 -2.25 -4.06
N VAL A 18 15.56 -1.48 -5.01
CA VAL A 18 14.47 -1.95 -5.88
C VAL A 18 15.05 -2.89 -6.92
N THR A 19 14.73 -4.17 -6.79
CA THR A 19 15.24 -5.23 -7.65
C THR A 19 14.31 -5.54 -8.80
N LYS A 20 12.99 -5.31 -8.65
CA LYS A 20 12.03 -5.46 -9.74
C LYS A 20 10.93 -4.40 -9.69
N GLN A 21 10.47 -4.03 -10.87
CA GLN A 21 9.36 -3.13 -11.11
C GLN A 21 8.30 -3.89 -11.90
N ILE A 22 7.11 -4.01 -11.34
CA ILE A 22 6.01 -4.79 -11.90
C ILE A 22 4.81 -3.85 -12.01
N VAL A 23 4.01 -4.02 -13.05
CA VAL A 23 2.71 -3.33 -13.18
C VAL A 23 1.65 -4.37 -13.46
N ILE A 24 0.56 -4.35 -12.69
CA ILE A 24 -0.59 -5.21 -12.91
C ILE A 24 -1.83 -4.42 -13.37
N ASP A 25 -2.74 -5.10 -14.04
CA ASP A 25 -4.08 -4.61 -14.36
C ASP A 25 -5.06 -4.77 -13.19
N ALA A 26 -6.29 -4.27 -13.34
CA ALA A 26 -7.33 -4.38 -12.32
C ALA A 26 -7.79 -5.83 -12.03
N GLN A 27 -7.39 -6.79 -12.86
CA GLN A 27 -7.65 -8.23 -12.69
C GLN A 27 -6.47 -8.96 -12.02
N GLY A 28 -5.37 -8.27 -11.72
CA GLY A 28 -4.18 -8.85 -11.13
C GLY A 28 -3.34 -9.67 -12.12
N ASN A 29 -3.35 -9.28 -13.40
CA ASN A 29 -2.42 -9.81 -14.40
C ASN A 29 -1.29 -8.81 -14.65
N GLU A 30 -0.08 -9.32 -14.76
CA GLU A 30 1.09 -8.53 -15.10
C GLU A 30 1.00 -8.00 -16.53
N LEU A 31 1.28 -6.71 -16.70
CA LEU A 31 1.31 -6.03 -17.98
C LEU A 31 2.72 -6.12 -18.58
N SER A 32 2.80 -6.47 -19.86
CA SER A 32 4.05 -6.44 -20.61
C SER A 32 4.48 -4.99 -20.90
N GLU A 33 5.79 -4.79 -21.10
CA GLU A 33 6.36 -3.47 -21.42
C GLU A 33 5.67 -2.79 -22.62
N ASP A 34 5.32 -3.57 -23.65
CA ASP A 34 4.59 -3.08 -24.83
C ASP A 34 3.25 -2.42 -24.46
N LYS A 35 2.54 -2.95 -23.45
CA LYS A 35 1.25 -2.41 -22.99
C LYS A 35 1.41 -1.16 -22.14
N LEU A 36 2.58 -0.94 -21.56
CA LEU A 36 2.91 0.22 -20.76
C LEU A 36 3.36 1.41 -21.61
N ASN A 37 3.45 1.26 -22.94
CA ASN A 37 3.96 2.29 -23.86
C ASN A 37 5.33 2.84 -23.45
N GLY A 38 6.19 1.98 -22.89
CA GLY A 38 7.51 2.37 -22.39
C GLY A 38 7.52 3.02 -21.00
N LEU A 39 6.39 3.10 -20.30
CA LEU A 39 6.33 3.51 -18.89
C LEU A 39 6.81 2.38 -17.99
N THR A 40 7.53 2.72 -16.92
CA THR A 40 7.89 1.80 -15.84
C THR A 40 6.91 1.91 -14.67
N ALA A 41 7.00 0.99 -13.71
CA ALA A 41 6.23 1.08 -12.46
C ALA A 41 6.49 2.39 -11.71
N PHE A 42 7.71 2.93 -11.82
CA PHE A 42 8.09 4.20 -11.20
C PHE A 42 7.45 5.43 -11.86
N ASP A 43 7.20 5.39 -13.17
CA ASP A 43 6.61 6.51 -13.91
C ASP A 43 5.10 6.65 -13.66
N ILE A 44 4.46 5.62 -13.11
CA ILE A 44 3.03 5.61 -12.81
C ILE A 44 2.75 6.42 -11.54
N ASP A 45 2.08 7.56 -11.74
CA ASP A 45 1.55 8.39 -10.65
C ASP A 45 0.16 7.90 -10.25
N VAL A 46 0.11 6.99 -9.27
CA VAL A 46 -1.14 6.39 -8.77
C VAL A 46 -2.14 7.43 -8.24
N VAL A 47 -1.66 8.59 -7.77
CA VAL A 47 -2.52 9.66 -7.25
C VAL A 47 -3.20 10.40 -8.40
N LYS A 48 -2.45 10.70 -9.47
CA LYS A 48 -3.02 11.28 -10.70
C LYS A 48 -3.98 10.33 -11.39
N GLU A 49 -3.64 9.06 -11.52
CA GLU A 49 -4.53 8.06 -12.12
C GLU A 49 -5.82 7.91 -11.31
N TYR A 50 -5.73 7.79 -9.99
CA TYR A 50 -6.90 7.71 -9.13
C TYR A 50 -7.83 8.93 -9.29
N ARG A 51 -7.24 10.13 -9.42
CA ARG A 51 -7.99 11.38 -9.59
C ARG A 51 -8.68 11.48 -10.97
N ASN A 52 -7.94 11.16 -12.03
CA ASN A 52 -8.32 11.50 -13.41
C ASN A 52 -8.99 10.35 -14.15
N ILE A 53 -8.65 9.10 -13.83
CA ILE A 53 -9.20 7.90 -14.48
C ILE A 53 -10.34 7.37 -13.61
N LYS A 54 -11.57 7.47 -14.12
CA LYS A 54 -12.78 7.02 -13.38
C LYS A 54 -13.01 5.52 -13.49
N ASP A 55 -12.70 4.94 -14.64
CA ASP A 55 -12.77 3.49 -14.81
C ASP A 55 -11.60 2.83 -14.07
N ILE A 56 -11.90 1.93 -13.14
CA ILE A 56 -10.90 1.22 -12.36
C ILE A 56 -10.07 0.25 -13.22
N THR A 57 -10.64 -0.21 -14.34
CA THR A 57 -10.02 -1.18 -15.26
C THR A 57 -8.94 -0.56 -16.14
N GLU A 58 -8.96 0.77 -16.32
CA GLU A 58 -7.96 1.53 -17.05
C GLU A 58 -6.80 2.01 -16.17
N ARG A 59 -6.85 1.74 -14.86
CA ARG A 59 -5.79 2.13 -13.92
C ARG A 59 -4.69 1.09 -13.89
N HIS A 60 -3.48 1.56 -13.64
CA HIS A 60 -2.31 0.73 -13.44
C HIS A 60 -2.00 0.56 -11.96
N TYR A 61 -1.50 -0.62 -11.61
CA TYR A 61 -1.22 -1.02 -10.24
C TYR A 61 0.26 -1.40 -10.12
N PRO A 62 1.15 -0.43 -9.85
CA PRO A 62 2.58 -0.68 -9.74
C PRO A 62 2.93 -1.45 -8.45
N LEU A 63 3.91 -2.34 -8.55
CA LEU A 63 4.47 -3.11 -7.44
C LEU A 63 5.99 -3.04 -7.51
N PHE A 64 6.62 -2.79 -6.37
CA PHE A 64 8.08 -2.78 -6.25
C PHE A 64 8.56 -3.94 -5.39
N GLU A 65 9.40 -4.79 -5.94
CA GLU A 65 10.15 -5.79 -5.18
C GLU A 65 11.44 -5.17 -4.68
N ILE A 66 11.69 -5.23 -3.38
CA ILE A 66 12.85 -4.66 -2.71
C ILE A 66 13.63 -5.79 -2.04
N THR A 67 14.91 -5.91 -2.35
CA THR A 67 15.81 -6.83 -1.64
C THR A 67 16.85 -6.02 -0.89
N LYS A 68 16.91 -6.19 0.43
CA LYS A 68 17.92 -5.53 1.27
C LYS A 68 19.25 -6.28 1.24
N ASP A 69 20.32 -5.60 1.70
CA ASP A 69 21.68 -6.15 1.75
C ASP A 69 21.77 -7.47 2.56
N ASN A 70 20.85 -7.70 3.50
CA ASN A 70 20.77 -8.94 4.29
C ASN A 70 19.99 -10.08 3.60
N GLY A 71 19.53 -9.88 2.36
CA GLY A 71 18.72 -10.84 1.60
C GLY A 71 17.22 -10.79 1.87
N ASN A 72 16.74 -9.95 2.80
CA ASN A 72 15.32 -9.84 3.07
C ASN A 72 14.59 -9.19 1.89
N LYS A 73 13.56 -9.88 1.38
CA LYS A 73 12.66 -9.38 0.34
C LYS A 73 11.45 -8.68 0.94
N TYR A 74 11.02 -7.60 0.30
CA TYR A 74 9.81 -6.86 0.62
C TYR A 74 9.08 -6.46 -0.66
N TYR A 75 7.76 -6.29 -0.55
CA TYR A 75 6.92 -5.90 -1.67
C TYR A 75 6.16 -4.63 -1.33
N VAL A 76 6.35 -3.56 -2.10
CA VAL A 76 5.77 -2.24 -1.81
C VAL A 76 4.67 -1.92 -2.81
N VAL A 77 3.48 -1.67 -2.26
CA VAL A 77 2.26 -1.31 -2.99
C VAL A 77 1.95 0.17 -2.75
N PRO A 78 2.08 1.02 -3.78
CA PRO A 78 1.55 2.39 -3.75
C PRO A 78 0.03 2.37 -3.82
N MET A 79 -0.60 3.36 -3.18
CA MET A 79 -2.05 3.49 -3.15
C MET A 79 -2.48 4.94 -3.05
N ALA A 80 -3.66 5.21 -3.58
CA ALA A 80 -4.31 6.52 -3.54
C ALA A 80 -5.80 6.35 -3.24
N GLY A 81 -6.36 7.33 -2.54
CA GLY A 81 -7.74 7.35 -2.07
C GLY A 81 -8.23 8.76 -1.80
N THR A 82 -9.43 8.85 -1.23
CA THR A 82 -10.06 10.12 -0.84
C THR A 82 -10.26 10.15 0.67
N GLY A 83 -9.74 11.19 1.32
CA GLY A 83 -9.97 11.48 2.73
C GLY A 83 -11.26 12.27 2.94
N LEU A 84 -11.35 13.04 4.02
CA LEU A 84 -12.50 13.93 4.24
C LEU A 84 -12.47 15.12 3.27
N TRP A 85 -11.34 15.80 3.18
CA TRP A 85 -11.24 17.08 2.47
C TRP A 85 -10.60 16.94 1.10
N ASP A 86 -9.61 16.05 0.96
CA ASP A 86 -8.84 15.92 -0.27
C ASP A 86 -8.24 14.51 -0.40
N LEU A 87 -7.40 14.31 -1.41
CA LEU A 87 -6.71 13.06 -1.65
C LEU A 87 -5.80 12.66 -0.49
N ILE A 88 -5.81 11.36 -0.22
CA ILE A 88 -4.87 10.66 0.65
C ILE A 88 -4.11 9.64 -0.19
N TRP A 89 -2.89 9.32 0.19
CA TRP A 89 -2.10 8.31 -0.49
C TRP A 89 -1.16 7.63 0.49
N GLY A 90 -0.51 6.58 0.01
CA GLY A 90 0.52 5.95 0.79
C GLY A 90 1.18 4.78 0.09
N TYR A 91 1.97 4.09 0.89
CA TYR A 91 2.68 2.87 0.53
C TYR A 91 2.46 1.86 1.65
N VAL A 92 2.09 0.64 1.28
CA VAL A 92 2.10 -0.50 2.18
C VAL A 92 3.18 -1.45 1.72
N ALA A 93 4.05 -1.84 2.64
CA ALA A 93 5.07 -2.82 2.36
C ALA A 93 4.73 -4.14 3.05
N PHE A 94 4.92 -5.23 2.33
CA PHE A 94 4.73 -6.59 2.80
C PHE A 94 6.07 -7.28 3.01
N GLU A 95 6.11 -8.20 3.97
CA GLU A 95 7.16 -9.20 4.11
C GLU A 95 7.14 -10.16 2.91
N SER A 96 8.12 -11.07 2.84
CA SER A 96 8.24 -12.03 1.72
C SER A 96 7.06 -13.01 1.60
N ASP A 97 6.21 -13.12 2.62
CA ASP A 97 5.01 -13.97 2.60
C ASP A 97 3.82 -13.34 1.85
N LEU A 98 3.96 -12.10 1.36
CA LEU A 98 2.92 -11.34 0.64
C LEU A 98 1.60 -11.20 1.42
N ASN A 99 1.63 -11.37 2.73
CA ASN A 99 0.47 -11.33 3.61
C ASN A 99 0.70 -10.39 4.80
N THR A 100 1.87 -10.47 5.42
CA THR A 100 2.21 -9.73 6.63
C THR A 100 2.74 -8.34 6.25
N ILE A 101 2.18 -7.30 6.86
CA ILE A 101 2.61 -5.91 6.64
C ILE A 101 3.92 -5.63 7.39
N ALA A 102 4.97 -5.29 6.63
CA ALA A 102 6.28 -4.85 7.13
C ALA A 102 6.32 -3.36 7.52
N GLY A 103 5.35 -2.59 7.03
CA GLY A 103 5.15 -1.20 7.42
C GLY A 103 4.34 -0.40 6.42
N THR A 104 3.94 0.79 6.84
CA THR A 104 3.14 1.70 6.03
C THR A 104 3.69 3.11 6.09
N LYS A 105 3.39 3.88 5.05
CA LYS A 105 3.62 5.32 4.99
C LYS A 105 2.40 5.96 4.37
N PHE A 106 1.70 6.83 5.09
CA PHE A 106 0.54 7.55 4.59
C PHE A 106 0.81 9.04 4.58
N ASP A 107 0.16 9.72 3.64
CA ASP A 107 0.20 11.16 3.51
C ASP A 107 -1.13 11.67 2.92
N HIS A 108 -1.29 12.99 2.94
CA HIS A 108 -2.53 13.64 2.53
C HIS A 108 -2.27 15.01 1.94
N LYS A 109 -3.22 15.49 1.13
CA LYS A 109 -3.13 16.82 0.53
C LYS A 109 -3.61 17.94 1.44
N GLY A 110 -4.61 17.67 2.31
CA GLY A 110 -5.26 18.75 3.06
C GLY A 110 -6.09 18.34 4.27
N GLU A 111 -5.85 17.15 4.84
CA GLU A 111 -6.55 16.76 6.06
C GLU A 111 -6.19 17.67 7.24
N THR A 112 -7.11 17.84 8.19
CA THR A 112 -6.96 18.79 9.29
C THR A 112 -5.91 18.31 10.31
N PRO A 113 -4.90 19.16 10.66
CA PRO A 113 -3.95 18.88 11.75
C PRO A 113 -4.65 18.55 13.07
N GLY A 114 -4.17 17.53 13.78
CA GLY A 114 -4.79 17.04 15.03
C GLY A 114 -6.05 16.19 14.84
N LEU A 115 -6.52 16.00 13.61
CA LEU A 115 -7.62 15.09 13.24
C LEU A 115 -7.14 14.13 12.13
N GLY A 116 -7.61 14.31 10.90
CA GLY A 116 -7.29 13.45 9.77
C GLY A 116 -5.82 13.45 9.37
N ALA A 117 -5.10 14.55 9.60
CA ALA A 117 -3.67 14.62 9.29
C ALA A 117 -2.83 13.64 10.11
N GLU A 118 -3.38 13.14 11.22
CA GLU A 118 -2.68 12.23 12.11
C GLU A 118 -2.41 10.85 11.47
N ILE A 119 -2.98 10.55 10.29
CA ILE A 119 -2.62 9.36 9.52
C ILE A 119 -1.12 9.33 9.13
N THR A 120 -0.46 10.49 9.10
CA THR A 120 0.98 10.64 8.80
C THR A 120 1.89 10.29 9.97
N LYS A 121 1.33 10.13 11.19
CA LYS A 121 2.12 9.99 12.41
C LYS A 121 2.60 8.55 12.62
N PRO A 122 3.71 8.38 13.36
CA PRO A 122 4.23 7.06 13.68
C PRO A 122 3.22 6.17 14.42
N PHE A 123 2.42 6.70 15.35
CA PHE A 123 1.48 5.87 16.12
C PHE A 123 0.44 5.18 15.22
N PHE A 124 -0.04 5.86 14.18
CA PHE A 124 -1.03 5.30 13.26
C PHE A 124 -0.37 4.34 12.27
N GLN A 125 0.73 4.75 11.62
CA GLN A 125 1.42 3.93 10.61
C GLN A 125 2.04 2.66 11.22
N ASN A 126 2.66 2.75 12.41
CA ASN A 126 3.30 1.60 13.04
C ASN A 126 2.29 0.57 13.54
N ALA A 127 1.02 0.96 13.77
CA ALA A 127 -0.02 0.03 14.18
C ALA A 127 -0.33 -1.06 13.13
N PHE A 128 0.05 -0.82 11.86
CA PHE A 128 -0.11 -1.78 10.76
C PHE A 128 0.97 -2.86 10.73
N ILE A 129 2.12 -2.65 11.37
CA ILE A 129 3.22 -3.62 11.33
C ILE A 129 2.78 -4.94 11.97
N GLY A 130 3.00 -6.05 11.27
CA GLY A 130 2.61 -7.39 11.69
C GLY A 130 1.15 -7.76 11.44
N LYS A 131 0.31 -6.82 10.98
CA LYS A 131 -1.05 -7.12 10.54
C LYS A 131 -1.04 -7.91 9.24
N LYS A 132 -2.09 -8.70 9.01
CA LYS A 132 -2.23 -9.62 7.87
C LYS A 132 -3.42 -9.24 7.02
N ILE A 133 -3.33 -9.44 5.71
CA ILE A 133 -4.43 -9.14 4.77
C ILE A 133 -5.26 -10.37 4.40
N LEU A 134 -4.73 -11.57 4.62
CA LEU A 134 -5.39 -12.85 4.43
C LEU A 134 -5.67 -13.53 5.78
N ASP A 135 -6.75 -14.30 5.85
CA ASP A 135 -7.02 -15.20 6.98
C ASP A 135 -6.25 -16.53 6.87
N GLU A 136 -6.49 -17.42 7.83
CA GLU A 136 -5.85 -18.74 7.91
C GLU A 136 -6.19 -19.66 6.72
N ASN A 137 -7.30 -19.40 6.02
CA ASN A 137 -7.70 -20.13 4.82
C ASN A 137 -7.12 -19.49 3.55
N GLY A 138 -6.35 -18.41 3.67
CA GLY A 138 -5.83 -17.65 2.54
C GLY A 138 -6.88 -16.76 1.87
N GLU A 139 -8.01 -16.50 2.52
CA GLU A 139 -9.06 -15.62 2.01
C GLU A 139 -8.78 -14.16 2.38
N PHE A 140 -9.07 -13.25 1.46
CA PHE A 140 -8.81 -11.82 1.68
C PHE A 140 -9.78 -11.26 2.73
N LYS A 141 -9.23 -10.78 3.84
CA LYS A 141 -9.96 -10.02 4.87
C LYS A 141 -9.66 -8.54 4.85
N GLY A 142 -8.51 -8.15 4.28
CA GLY A 142 -8.08 -6.77 4.25
C GLY A 142 -7.71 -6.25 5.64
N ILE A 143 -7.69 -4.92 5.80
CA ILE A 143 -7.43 -4.23 7.05
C ILE A 143 -8.58 -3.27 7.34
N ASN A 144 -9.08 -3.28 8.57
CA ASN A 144 -10.17 -2.42 9.00
C ASN A 144 -9.69 -1.37 10.00
N VAL A 145 -10.06 -0.10 9.76
CA VAL A 145 -9.77 1.01 10.66
C VAL A 145 -11.00 1.26 11.55
N ILE A 146 -10.96 0.71 12.76
CA ILE A 146 -12.12 0.49 13.63
C ILE A 146 -12.29 1.63 14.64
N LYS A 147 -13.46 2.27 14.61
CA LYS A 147 -13.88 3.26 15.60
C LYS A 147 -14.19 2.58 16.94
N GLY A 148 -13.78 3.20 18.05
CA GLY A 148 -13.96 2.64 19.39
C GLY A 148 -12.87 1.66 19.81
N GLY A 149 -11.94 1.35 18.90
CA GLY A 149 -10.76 0.54 19.17
C GLY A 149 -10.95 -0.93 18.82
N THR A 150 -9.84 -1.66 18.83
CA THR A 150 -9.77 -3.09 18.59
C THR A 150 -8.69 -3.71 19.48
N SER A 151 -8.77 -5.04 19.68
CA SER A 151 -7.73 -5.75 20.43
C SER A 151 -6.37 -5.62 19.71
N PRO A 152 -5.25 -5.44 20.43
CA PRO A 152 -3.92 -5.53 19.84
C PRO A 152 -3.70 -6.82 19.04
N ASP A 153 -4.32 -7.91 19.49
CA ASP A 153 -4.23 -9.25 18.87
C ASP A 153 -5.10 -9.41 17.62
N ASN A 154 -5.95 -8.43 17.29
CA ASN A 154 -6.74 -8.50 16.05
C ASN A 154 -5.80 -8.38 14.84
N PRO A 155 -5.64 -9.43 14.01
CA PRO A 155 -4.68 -9.42 12.91
C PRO A 155 -5.09 -8.49 11.76
N HIS A 156 -6.35 -8.06 11.71
CA HIS A 156 -6.92 -7.23 10.64
C HIS A 156 -7.36 -5.85 11.13
N GLY A 157 -7.29 -5.57 12.44
CA GLY A 157 -7.86 -4.36 13.03
C GLY A 157 -6.81 -3.30 13.38
N ILE A 158 -7.12 -2.05 13.06
CA ILE A 158 -6.39 -0.85 13.45
C ILE A 158 -7.32 0.09 14.20
N ASN A 159 -6.83 0.75 15.24
CA ASN A 159 -7.62 1.76 15.94
C ASN A 159 -7.78 3.01 15.06
N ALA A 160 -9.02 3.46 14.88
CA ALA A 160 -9.28 4.74 14.23
C ALA A 160 -8.79 5.92 15.08
N ILE A 161 -8.44 7.01 14.40
CA ILE A 161 -8.08 8.28 15.04
C ILE A 161 -9.36 8.97 15.54
N SER A 162 -9.37 9.33 16.81
CA SER A 162 -10.50 10.03 17.42
C SER A 162 -10.76 11.37 16.72
N GLY A 163 -12.03 11.66 16.43
CA GLY A 163 -12.42 12.89 15.72
C GLY A 163 -12.16 12.89 14.21
N ALA A 164 -11.50 11.86 13.64
CA ALA A 164 -11.13 11.79 12.23
C ALA A 164 -11.82 10.61 11.49
N THR A 165 -13.10 10.36 11.80
CA THR A 165 -13.81 9.16 11.30
C THR A 165 -13.82 9.07 9.77
N LEU A 166 -14.08 10.17 9.07
CA LEU A 166 -14.19 10.16 7.60
C LEU A 166 -12.83 9.94 6.91
N THR A 167 -11.76 10.52 7.44
CA THR A 167 -10.40 10.22 6.98
C THR A 167 -10.04 8.75 7.20
N CYS A 168 -10.39 8.18 8.36
CA CYS A 168 -10.15 6.77 8.66
C CYS A 168 -10.90 5.83 7.72
N VAL A 169 -12.16 6.16 7.40
CA VAL A 169 -12.95 5.44 6.38
C VAL A 169 -12.29 5.54 5.00
N GLY A 170 -11.74 6.70 4.65
CA GLY A 170 -10.98 6.88 3.41
C GLY A 170 -9.74 5.98 3.35
N VAL A 171 -8.97 5.88 4.45
CA VAL A 171 -7.80 4.99 4.55
C VAL A 171 -8.20 3.52 4.42
N ASP A 172 -9.26 3.10 5.13
CA ASP A 172 -9.81 1.74 5.07
C ASP A 172 -10.23 1.38 3.63
N GLU A 173 -11.00 2.25 2.97
CA GLU A 173 -11.42 2.09 1.57
C GLU A 173 -10.21 1.99 0.64
N MET A 174 -9.26 2.92 0.75
CA MET A 174 -8.07 2.98 -0.08
C MET A 174 -7.29 1.67 0.00
N LEU A 175 -7.03 1.19 1.22
CA LEU A 175 -6.33 -0.06 1.47
C LEU A 175 -7.08 -1.23 0.82
N ASN A 176 -8.35 -1.40 1.16
CA ASN A 176 -9.09 -2.59 0.78
C ASN A 176 -9.39 -2.65 -0.72
N ARG A 177 -9.78 -1.53 -1.35
CA ARG A 177 -9.97 -1.47 -2.81
C ARG A 177 -8.68 -1.78 -3.54
N THR A 178 -7.57 -1.20 -3.09
CA THR A 178 -6.27 -1.36 -3.77
C THR A 178 -5.76 -2.78 -3.60
N LEU A 179 -5.64 -3.26 -2.36
CA LEU A 179 -5.07 -4.58 -2.06
C LEU A 179 -5.87 -5.74 -2.65
N LYS A 180 -7.19 -5.60 -2.78
CA LYS A 180 -8.03 -6.60 -3.44
C LYS A 180 -7.58 -6.91 -4.88
N VAL A 181 -7.02 -5.93 -5.60
CA VAL A 181 -6.47 -6.12 -6.96
C VAL A 181 -5.16 -6.92 -6.93
N TYR A 182 -4.33 -6.73 -5.90
CA TYR A 182 -3.04 -7.41 -5.79
C TYR A 182 -3.16 -8.85 -5.27
N VAL A 183 -4.21 -9.21 -4.52
CA VAL A 183 -4.35 -10.55 -3.93
C VAL A 183 -4.25 -11.69 -4.96
N PRO A 184 -4.94 -11.66 -6.12
CA PRO A 184 -4.76 -12.69 -7.15
C PRO A 184 -3.32 -12.80 -7.63
N TYR A 185 -2.64 -11.67 -7.79
CA TYR A 185 -1.24 -11.65 -8.21
C TYR A 185 -0.31 -12.22 -7.13
N PHE A 186 -0.51 -11.84 -5.86
CA PHE A 186 0.25 -12.38 -4.73
C PHE A 186 0.09 -13.89 -4.59
N LYS A 187 -1.13 -14.41 -4.77
CA LYS A 187 -1.38 -15.87 -4.79
C LYS A 187 -0.64 -16.57 -5.92
N LYS A 188 -0.53 -15.96 -7.11
CA LYS A 188 0.24 -16.52 -8.24
C LYS A 188 1.73 -16.60 -7.91
N ILE A 189 2.33 -15.55 -7.33
CA ILE A 189 3.74 -15.54 -6.96
C ILE A 189 4.04 -16.57 -5.87
N ALA A 190 3.21 -16.63 -4.82
CA ALA A 190 3.41 -17.58 -3.73
C ALA A 190 3.41 -19.04 -4.21
N GLN A 191 2.62 -19.37 -5.23
CA GLN A 191 2.60 -20.70 -5.86
C GLN A 191 3.81 -20.99 -6.74
N GLN A 192 4.48 -19.97 -7.28
CA GLN A 192 5.66 -20.13 -8.14
C GLN A 192 6.95 -20.29 -7.32
N GLU A 193 6.98 -19.76 -6.09
CA GLU A 193 8.11 -19.90 -5.17
C GLU A 193 8.00 -21.14 -4.23
N SER A 194 6.89 -21.88 -4.28
CA SER A 194 6.66 -23.13 -3.53
C SER A 194 7.03 -24.38 -4.32
#